data_AF-A0A6A7RV44-F1
#
_entry.id   AF-A0A6A7RV44-F1
#
_cell.length_a   1.000
_cell.length_b   1.000
_cell.length_c   1.000
_cell.angle_alpha   90.00
_cell.angle_beta   90.00
_cell.angle_gamma   90.00
#
_symmetry.space_group_name_H-M   'P 1'
#
loop_
_entity.id
_entity.type
_entity.pdbx_description
1 polymer ?
#
loop_
_entity_poly.entity_id
_entity_poly.type
_entity_poly.pdbx_seq_one_letter_code
_entity_poly.pdbx_strand_id
1 'polypeptide(L)'
;MNNGGGVDRSREQLSSTWARQVVEAIPIPMFVIDAEHRVVHWNRACEKLTGVSQDSVLGTTRAWSAFYQNARPVIADLALNGSRLEDLERYYAGKYR
;
A
#
# COMPACT_ATOMS: atom_id res chain seq x y z
N MET A 1 1.05 20.30 37.96
CA MET A 1 0.01 19.72 37.08
C MET A 1 0.48 19.82 35.64
N ASN A 2 0.34 18.70 34.91
CA ASN A 2 0.55 18.42 33.48
C ASN A 2 1.98 18.44 32.91
N ASN A 3 2.56 17.23 32.77
CA ASN A 3 3.72 16.95 31.90
C ASN A 3 3.63 15.50 31.34
N GLY A 4 2.52 15.16 30.69
CA GLY A 4 2.23 13.79 30.19
C GLY A 4 2.25 13.59 28.67
N GLY A 5 2.36 14.65 27.85
CA GLY A 5 2.10 14.57 26.40
C GLY A 5 3.30 14.31 25.48
N GLY A 6 4.52 14.14 26.01
CA GLY A 6 5.76 14.00 25.21
C GLY A 6 6.18 12.57 24.90
N VAL A 7 5.86 11.62 25.79
CA VAL A 7 6.33 10.22 25.70
C VAL A 7 5.48 9.39 24.72
N ASP A 8 4.21 9.74 24.56
CA ASP A 8 3.23 8.99 23.74
C ASP A 8 3.46 9.18 22.23
N ARG A 9 3.52 10.45 21.79
CA ARG A 9 3.81 10.82 20.38
C ARG A 9 5.15 10.30 19.86
N SER A 10 6.15 10.20 20.74
CA SER A 10 7.48 9.69 20.37
C SER A 10 7.43 8.20 20.04
N ARG A 11 6.60 7.41 20.74
CA ARG A 11 6.44 5.97 20.47
C ARG A 11 5.59 5.70 19.23
N GLU A 12 4.54 6.48 18.99
CA GLU A 12 3.72 6.37 17.77
C GLU A 12 4.52 6.74 16.50
N GLN A 13 5.35 7.79 16.58
CA GLN A 13 6.20 8.22 15.47
C GLN A 13 7.30 7.20 15.17
N LEU A 14 7.97 6.67 16.21
CA LEU A 14 8.91 5.57 16.05
C LEU A 14 8.21 4.35 15.44
N SER A 15 6.98 4.05 15.89
CA SER A 15 6.17 2.95 15.36
C SER A 15 5.93 3.06 13.85
N SER A 16 5.48 4.24 13.43
CA SER A 16 5.20 4.50 12.01
C SER A 16 6.48 4.55 11.16
N THR A 17 7.58 5.04 11.73
CA THR A 17 8.87 5.18 11.05
C THR A 17 9.55 3.82 10.85
N TRP A 18 9.54 2.93 11.85
CA TRP A 18 10.13 1.59 11.69
C TRP A 18 9.38 0.78 10.63
N ALA A 19 8.05 0.84 10.62
CA ALA A 19 7.25 0.10 9.66
C ALA A 19 7.60 0.53 8.23
N ARG A 20 7.70 1.84 7.98
CA ARG A 20 8.13 2.38 6.70
C ARG A 20 9.55 1.94 6.32
N GLN A 21 10.49 1.96 7.26
CA GLN A 21 11.87 1.52 7.01
C GLN A 21 11.96 0.03 6.68
N VAL A 22 11.16 -0.81 7.35
CA VAL A 22 11.11 -2.25 7.06
C VAL A 22 10.58 -2.48 5.64
N VAL A 23 9.48 -1.84 5.26
CA VAL A 23 8.93 -2.01 3.90
C VAL A 23 9.90 -1.50 2.83
N GLU A 24 10.62 -0.41 3.11
CA GLU A 24 11.64 0.13 2.21
C GLU A 24 12.85 -0.80 2.03
N ALA A 25 13.24 -1.51 3.08
CA ALA A 25 14.38 -2.44 3.06
C ALA A 25 14.08 -3.77 2.34
N ILE A 26 12.82 -4.12 2.14
CA ILE A 26 12.41 -5.37 1.51
C ILE A 26 12.73 -5.32 -0.01
N PRO A 27 13.48 -6.30 -0.56
CA PRO A 27 13.82 -6.33 -1.99
C PRO A 27 12.66 -6.81 -2.89
N ILE A 28 11.47 -7.01 -2.31
CA ILE A 28 10.24 -7.42 -2.99
C ILE A 28 9.37 -6.17 -3.22
N PRO A 29 8.83 -5.97 -4.43
CA PRO A 29 7.87 -4.92 -4.73
C PRO A 29 6.70 -4.92 -3.74
N MET A 30 6.58 -3.85 -2.96
CA MET A 30 5.57 -3.71 -1.92
C MET A 30 5.08 -2.27 -1.85
N PHE A 31 3.77 -2.12 -1.65
CA PHE A 31 3.13 -0.85 -1.38
C PHE A 31 2.04 -1.02 -0.32
N VAL A 32 1.66 0.08 0.31
CA VAL A 32 0.65 0.12 1.39
C VAL A 32 -0.43 1.12 1.00
N ILE A 33 -1.68 0.78 1.28
CA ILE A 33 -2.84 1.68 1.13
C ILE A 33 -3.48 1.99 2.48
N ASP A 34 -4.12 3.16 2.61
CA ASP A 34 -4.98 3.51 3.74
C ASP A 34 -6.44 3.04 3.54
N ALA A 35 -7.29 3.34 4.52
CA ALA A 35 -8.71 2.98 4.50
C ALA A 35 -9.49 3.66 3.36
N GLU A 36 -8.97 4.77 2.84
CA GLU A 36 -9.49 5.52 1.70
C GLU A 36 -8.90 5.04 0.36
N HIS A 37 -8.23 3.88 0.34
CA HIS A 37 -7.60 3.28 -0.84
C HIS A 37 -6.43 4.09 -1.42
N ARG A 38 -5.88 5.05 -0.66
CA ARG A 38 -4.77 5.87 -1.13
C ARG A 38 -3.45 5.19 -0.81
N VAL A 39 -2.51 5.25 -1.75
CA VAL A 39 -1.14 4.75 -1.50
C VAL A 39 -0.46 5.63 -0.45
N VAL A 40 -0.04 5.02 0.66
CA VAL A 40 0.69 5.70 1.76
C VAL A 40 2.18 5.34 1.82
N HIS A 41 2.56 4.29 1.08
CA HIS A 41 3.96 3.91 0.87
C HIS A 41 4.13 3.10 -0.41
N TRP A 42 5.25 3.30 -1.11
CA TRP A 42 5.60 2.63 -2.36
C TRP A 42 7.10 2.38 -2.36
N ASN A 43 7.56 1.16 -2.07
CA ASN A 43 8.98 0.94 -1.87
C ASN A 43 9.78 1.03 -3.19
N ARG A 44 11.09 1.23 -3.06
CA ARG A 44 11.98 1.31 -4.24
C ARG A 44 11.98 0.06 -5.13
N ALA A 45 11.69 -1.12 -4.59
CA ALA A 45 11.55 -2.33 -5.40
C ALA A 45 10.32 -2.24 -6.34
N CYS A 46 9.24 -1.63 -5.87
CA CYS A 46 8.03 -1.35 -6.63
C CYS A 46 8.30 -0.38 -7.79
N GLU A 47 9.04 0.70 -7.55
CA GLU A 47 9.47 1.62 -8.62
C GLU A 47 10.29 0.92 -9.69
N LYS A 48 11.28 0.12 -9.27
CA LYS A 48 12.17 -0.61 -10.20
C LYS A 48 11.42 -1.62 -11.05
N LEU A 49 10.46 -2.34 -10.47
CA LEU A 49 9.70 -3.36 -11.22
C LEU A 49 8.73 -2.71 -12.22
N THR A 50 8.04 -1.65 -11.81
CA THR A 50 6.88 -1.12 -12.55
C THR A 50 7.23 0.08 -13.42
N GLY A 51 8.35 0.75 -13.15
CA GLY A 51 8.71 2.04 -13.75
C GLY A 51 7.88 3.23 -13.23
N VAL A 52 6.97 3.00 -12.28
CA VAL A 52 6.10 4.02 -11.69
C VAL A 52 6.77 4.58 -10.43
N SER A 53 7.02 5.90 -10.40
CA SER A 53 7.63 6.56 -9.24
C SER A 53 6.66 6.67 -8.07
N GLN A 54 7.17 6.59 -6.84
CA GLN A 54 6.41 6.79 -5.62
C GLN A 54 5.65 8.12 -5.66
N ASP A 55 6.30 9.20 -6.10
CA ASP A 55 5.70 10.55 -6.17
C ASP A 55 4.47 10.63 -7.08
N SER A 56 4.38 9.74 -8.07
CA SER A 56 3.23 9.70 -8.98
C SER A 56 2.00 9.01 -8.36
N VAL A 57 2.18 8.17 -7.35
CA VAL A 57 1.10 7.35 -6.77
C VAL A 57 0.74 7.70 -5.33
N LEU A 58 1.66 8.26 -4.55
CA LEU A 58 1.45 8.67 -3.16
C LEU A 58 0.21 9.56 -3.01
N GLY A 59 -0.66 9.23 -2.05
CA GLY A 59 -1.90 9.95 -1.76
C GLY A 59 -3.03 9.76 -2.79
N THR A 60 -2.80 8.96 -3.84
CA THR A 60 -3.78 8.67 -4.89
C THR A 60 -4.31 7.24 -4.79
N THR A 61 -5.43 6.97 -5.45
CA THR A 61 -6.02 5.62 -5.60
C THR A 61 -5.52 4.90 -6.86
N ARG A 62 -4.38 5.33 -7.42
CA ARG A 62 -3.89 4.88 -8.74
C ARG A 62 -2.86 3.75 -8.69
N ALA A 63 -2.81 2.99 -7.61
CA ALA A 63 -1.92 1.83 -7.49
C ALA A 63 -2.06 0.85 -8.68
N TRP A 64 -3.28 0.72 -9.22
CA TRP A 64 -3.61 -0.12 -10.37
C TRP A 64 -2.80 0.22 -11.64
N SER A 65 -2.40 1.48 -11.83
CA SER A 65 -1.72 1.94 -13.04
C SER A 65 -0.33 1.31 -13.23
N ALA A 66 0.25 0.78 -12.15
CA ALA A 66 1.50 0.05 -12.18
C ALA A 66 1.36 -1.41 -12.64
N PHE A 67 0.14 -1.96 -12.67
CA PHE A 67 -0.11 -3.39 -12.89
C PHE A 67 -1.08 -3.68 -14.05
N TYR A 68 -1.89 -2.69 -14.44
CA TYR A 68 -2.98 -2.84 -15.40
C TYR A 68 -3.05 -1.65 -16.36
N GLN A 69 -3.50 -1.91 -17.59
CA GLN A 69 -3.70 -0.86 -18.61
C GLN A 69 -4.90 0.05 -18.33
N ASN A 70 -5.91 -0.46 -17.62
CA ASN A 70 -7.17 0.24 -17.34
C ASN A 70 -7.46 0.23 -15.84
N ALA A 71 -8.23 1.23 -15.38
CA ALA A 71 -8.60 1.39 -13.99
C ALA A 71 -9.37 0.18 -13.45
N ARG A 72 -8.86 -0.41 -12.36
CA ARG A 72 -9.51 -1.51 -11.63
C ARG A 72 -8.93 -1.67 -10.23
N PRO A 73 -9.67 -2.26 -9.29
CA PRO A 73 -9.14 -2.57 -7.95
C PRO A 73 -7.91 -3.48 -8.02
N VAL A 74 -6.90 -3.19 -7.19
CA VAL A 74 -5.81 -4.11 -6.87
C VAL A 74 -6.25 -5.07 -5.76
N ILE A 75 -5.50 -6.16 -5.55
CA ILE A 75 -5.79 -7.13 -4.48
C ILE A 75 -5.87 -6.44 -3.11
N ALA A 76 -5.03 -5.44 -2.85
CA ALA A 76 -5.06 -4.67 -1.61
C ALA A 76 -6.42 -3.99 -1.38
N ASP A 77 -7.04 -3.42 -2.42
CA ASP A 77 -8.37 -2.82 -2.33
C ASP A 77 -9.44 -3.86 -1.98
N LEU A 78 -9.36 -5.04 -2.61
CA LEU A 78 -10.30 -6.12 -2.38
C LEU A 78 -10.19 -6.64 -0.94
N ALA A 79 -8.96 -6.83 -0.46
CA ALA A 79 -8.68 -7.29 0.89
C ALA A 79 -9.18 -6.28 1.95
N LEU A 80 -8.96 -4.98 1.72
CA LEU A 80 -9.40 -3.92 2.62
C LEU A 80 -10.93 -3.85 2.76
N ASN A 81 -11.65 -4.05 1.64
CA ASN A 81 -13.12 -4.03 1.63
C ASN A 81 -13.76 -5.31 2.21
N GLY A 82 -12.96 -6.29 2.65
CA GLY A 82 -13.48 -7.61 3.04
C GLY A 82 -14.23 -8.30 1.90
N SER A 83 -13.82 -8.01 0.65
CA SER A 83 -14.53 -8.45 -0.55
C SER A 83 -14.61 -9.97 -0.59
N ARG A 84 -15.78 -10.49 -0.94
CA ARG A 84 -16.05 -11.94 -0.99
C ARG A 84 -15.25 -12.57 -2.13
N LEU A 85 -15.03 -13.89 -2.08
CA LEU A 85 -14.30 -14.64 -3.11
C LEU A 85 -14.80 -14.34 -4.54
N GLU A 86 -16.09 -14.01 -4.69
CA GLU A 86 -16.76 -13.64 -5.94
C GLU A 86 -16.13 -12.40 -6.63
N ASP A 87 -15.71 -11.37 -5.88
CA ASP A 87 -15.03 -10.21 -6.45
C ASP A 87 -13.61 -10.57 -6.89
N LEU A 88 -12.95 -11.49 -6.17
CA LEU A 88 -11.65 -12.01 -6.55
C LEU A 88 -11.74 -12.83 -7.85
N GLU A 89 -12.78 -13.64 -8.01
CA GLU A 89 -13.05 -14.38 -9.25
C GLU A 89 -13.30 -13.42 -10.42
N ARG A 90 -14.09 -12.36 -10.24
CA ARG A 90 -14.37 -11.39 -11.30
C ARG A 90 -13.11 -10.73 -11.87
N TYR A 91 -12.14 -10.46 -11.01
CA TYR A 91 -10.93 -9.71 -11.37
C TYR A 91 -9.72 -10.60 -11.64
N TYR A 92 -9.66 -11.80 -11.07
CA TYR A 92 -8.48 -12.67 -11.09
C TYR A 92 -8.74 -14.13 -11.53
N ALA A 93 -9.96 -14.48 -11.97
CA ALA A 93 -10.24 -15.82 -12.51
C ALA A 93 -9.33 -16.15 -13.71
N GLY A 94 -8.82 -17.40 -13.73
CA GLY A 94 -8.08 -17.97 -14.86
C GLY A 94 -6.57 -17.69 -14.92
N LYS A 95 -5.99 -17.00 -13.93
CA LYS A 95 -4.53 -16.75 -13.88
C LYS A 95 -3.70 -17.82 -13.16
N TYR A 96 -4.34 -18.86 -12.63
CA TYR A 96 -3.68 -20.03 -12.09
C TYR A 96 -4.18 -21.26 -12.83
N ARG A 97 -3.32 -21.78 -13.71
CA ARG A 97 -3.42 -23.13 -14.27
C ARG A 97 -2.01 -23.72 -14.30
#